data_AF-A0A1N6WSE1-F1
#
_entry.id   AF-A0A1N6WSE1-F1
#
_cell.length_a   1.000
_cell.length_b   1.000
_cell.length_c   1.000
_cell.angle_alpha   90.00
_cell.angle_beta   90.00
_cell.angle_gamma   90.00
#
_symmetry.space_group_name_H-M   'P 1'
#
loop_
_entity.id
_entity.type
_entity.pdbx_description
1 polymer ?
#
loop_
_entity_poly.entity_id
_entity_poly.type
_entity_poly.pdbx_seq_one_letter_code
_entity_poly.pdbx_strand_id
1 'polypeptide(L)'
;MKDFTPFLTKFDTSNPILFLYEEGLNHSQVKEFVIVLFKPHFKNHDFFVKNSIDLYLDTWVNFFSFRTKEHFKFTKQIIDFYNQALSIDEVYTLNTTIEYSNDFAEGLSKFWTFLNSEKKQSEFFEIEDYHNYILQSIGLVIEGASKPLLKELYQLNKFISGNPVTKSIVSGYDLGVLVDYLEQTPFKDLFRPKPLNLKVSQLRNISYHHNANLQKDGTIKCSYGKGANKTEFETTLSDLESTLQSVLYYYNAIKLAREIFLWDNYDKIKPLRAHLTENPKLRQEGMAAAMYIAISREQFKIVSLKTDDNNAYLEVQDTLSGNDKARAIHSSQFLYNLWWYTNKEKLNVKYIDKEGKLRLISSTTSDVCEQIGKGEKELSFMAEKVIFENVDLE
;
A
#
# COMPACT_ATOMS: atom_id res chain seq x y z
N MET A 1 20.07 -16.50 4.59
CA MET A 1 18.69 -16.44 5.17
C MET A 1 18.30 -14.98 5.30
N LYS A 2 17.24 -14.55 4.61
CA LYS A 2 16.68 -13.21 4.71
C LYS A 2 15.69 -13.17 5.87
N ASP A 3 15.84 -12.19 6.75
CA ASP A 3 15.02 -12.01 7.94
C ASP A 3 14.17 -10.73 7.79
N PHE A 4 12.85 -10.90 7.78
CA PHE A 4 11.88 -9.81 7.67
C PHE A 4 11.40 -9.31 9.05
N THR A 5 11.81 -9.96 10.14
CA THR A 5 11.36 -9.63 11.50
C THR A 5 11.59 -8.15 11.87
N PRO A 6 12.76 -7.54 11.61
CA PRO A 6 12.98 -6.12 11.91
C PRO A 6 12.11 -5.17 11.06
N PHE A 7 11.65 -5.63 9.89
CA PHE A 7 10.72 -4.87 9.06
C PHE A 7 9.28 -4.98 9.59
N LEU A 8 8.86 -6.17 10.01
CA LEU A 8 7.50 -6.45 10.47
C LEU A 8 7.17 -5.83 11.82
N THR A 9 8.12 -5.78 12.75
CA THR A 9 7.96 -5.13 14.06
C THR A 9 7.60 -3.64 13.96
N LYS A 10 7.84 -2.99 12.80
CA LYS A 10 7.41 -1.60 12.55
C LYS A 10 5.89 -1.46 12.47
N PHE A 11 5.17 -2.53 12.16
CA PHE A 11 3.72 -2.54 12.05
C PHE A 11 3.04 -2.81 13.39
N ASP A 12 3.75 -3.31 14.41
CA ASP A 12 3.20 -3.56 15.75
C ASP A 12 2.52 -2.30 16.32
N THR A 13 3.17 -1.14 16.20
CA THR A 13 2.67 0.14 16.76
C THR A 13 1.78 0.93 15.81
N SER A 14 1.66 0.51 14.55
CA SER A 14 0.92 1.25 13.51
C SER A 14 -0.24 0.47 12.91
N ASN A 15 -0.45 -0.79 13.33
CA ASN A 15 -1.58 -1.59 12.91
C ASN A 15 -2.83 -1.27 13.76
N PRO A 16 -3.83 -0.57 13.22
CA PRO A 16 -5.04 -0.21 13.96
C PRO A 16 -5.86 -1.43 14.39
N ILE A 17 -5.72 -2.58 13.72
CA ILE A 17 -6.51 -3.78 14.02
C ILE A 17 -6.08 -4.41 15.35
N LEU A 18 -4.77 -4.49 15.58
CA LEU A 18 -4.26 -5.01 16.85
C LEU A 18 -4.68 -4.12 18.01
N PHE A 19 -4.61 -2.80 17.82
CA PHE A 19 -5.13 -1.83 18.79
C PHE A 19 -6.61 -2.08 19.12
N LEU A 20 -7.48 -2.27 18.12
CA LEU A 20 -8.90 -2.58 18.37
C LEU A 20 -9.10 -3.88 19.18
N TYR A 21 -8.27 -4.89 18.94
CA TYR A 21 -8.31 -6.13 19.73
C TYR A 21 -7.77 -5.95 21.15
N GLU A 22 -6.73 -5.15 21.34
CA GLU A 22 -6.19 -4.78 22.66
C GLU A 22 -7.22 -3.99 23.49
N GLU A 23 -8.03 -3.16 22.85
CA GLU A 23 -9.18 -2.45 23.45
C GLU A 23 -10.38 -3.38 23.75
N GLY A 24 -10.24 -4.69 23.50
CA GLY A 24 -11.21 -5.72 23.88
C GLY A 24 -12.32 -5.99 22.87
N LEU A 25 -12.25 -5.46 21.65
CA LEU A 25 -13.18 -5.83 20.59
C LEU A 25 -12.90 -7.27 20.15
N ASN A 26 -13.95 -8.03 19.81
CA ASN A 26 -13.82 -9.32 19.15
C ASN A 26 -13.80 -9.18 17.61
N HIS A 27 -13.47 -10.25 16.90
CA HIS A 27 -13.42 -10.27 15.44
C HIS A 27 -14.71 -9.76 14.76
N SER A 28 -15.88 -10.14 15.28
CA SER A 28 -17.17 -9.69 14.73
C SER A 28 -17.37 -8.18 14.93
N GLN A 29 -16.97 -7.64 16.08
CA GLN A 29 -17.07 -6.22 16.37
C GLN A 29 -16.10 -5.40 15.52
N VAL A 30 -14.86 -5.87 15.33
CA VAL A 30 -13.91 -5.24 14.41
C VAL A 30 -14.46 -5.26 12.98
N LYS A 31 -15.03 -6.39 12.53
CA LYS A 31 -15.70 -6.49 11.22
C LYS A 31 -16.81 -5.45 11.06
N GLU A 32 -17.70 -5.37 12.04
CA GLU A 32 -18.82 -4.44 12.03
C GLU A 32 -18.36 -2.99 12.04
N PHE A 33 -17.41 -2.65 12.93
CA PHE A 33 -16.81 -1.32 13.01
C PHE A 33 -16.30 -0.86 11.66
N VAL A 34 -15.58 -1.75 10.97
CA VAL A 34 -15.03 -1.44 9.67
C VAL A 34 -16.13 -1.34 8.60
N ILE A 35 -17.10 -2.24 8.59
CA ILE A 35 -18.21 -2.15 7.64
C ILE A 35 -18.92 -0.80 7.79
N VAL A 36 -19.23 -0.38 9.01
CA VAL A 36 -19.91 0.89 9.29
C VAL A 36 -19.10 2.09 8.80
N LEU A 37 -17.79 2.09 9.06
CA LEU A 37 -16.93 3.22 8.72
C LEU A 37 -16.70 3.36 7.20
N PHE A 38 -16.59 2.25 6.48
CA PHE A 38 -16.10 2.26 5.11
C PHE A 38 -17.17 2.02 4.05
N LYS A 39 -18.24 1.29 4.37
CA LYS A 39 -19.33 1.01 3.43
C LYS A 39 -19.83 2.27 2.67
N PRO A 40 -19.95 3.46 3.28
CA PRO A 40 -20.38 4.67 2.57
C PRO A 40 -19.47 5.11 1.41
N HIS A 41 -18.27 4.55 1.28
CA HIS A 41 -17.29 4.89 0.26
C HIS A 41 -17.24 3.90 -0.91
N PHE A 42 -17.96 2.79 -0.82
CA PHE A 42 -18.05 1.76 -1.87
C PHE A 42 -19.40 1.85 -2.57
N LYS A 43 -19.44 1.63 -3.89
CA LYS A 43 -20.69 1.45 -4.63
C LYS A 43 -21.20 0.02 -4.55
N ASN A 44 -20.31 -0.96 -4.61
CA ASN A 44 -20.67 -2.38 -4.54
C ASN A 44 -20.69 -2.86 -3.09
N HIS A 45 -21.73 -2.44 -2.36
CA HIS A 45 -21.88 -2.76 -0.95
C HIS A 45 -21.88 -4.26 -0.65
N ASP A 46 -22.47 -5.08 -1.51
CA ASP A 46 -22.56 -6.52 -1.29
C ASP A 46 -21.19 -7.19 -1.40
N PHE A 47 -20.41 -6.82 -2.43
CA PHE A 47 -19.04 -7.28 -2.58
C PHE A 47 -18.16 -6.79 -1.43
N PHE A 48 -18.31 -5.53 -1.01
CA PHE A 48 -17.58 -4.97 0.13
C PHE A 48 -17.93 -5.70 1.44
N VAL A 49 -19.21 -5.89 1.77
CA VAL A 49 -19.61 -6.57 3.00
C VAL A 49 -19.10 -8.01 3.02
N LYS A 50 -19.24 -8.72 1.90
CA LYS A 50 -18.79 -10.12 1.75
C LYS A 50 -17.28 -10.26 1.94
N ASN A 51 -16.49 -9.32 1.42
CA ASN A 51 -15.03 -9.40 1.40
C ASN A 51 -14.34 -8.37 2.30
N SER A 52 -15.09 -7.74 3.20
CA SER A 52 -14.65 -6.57 3.99
C SER A 52 -13.28 -6.83 4.62
N ILE A 53 -13.18 -7.83 5.48
CA ILE A 53 -11.92 -8.18 6.14
C ILE A 53 -10.87 -8.79 5.20
N ASP A 54 -11.30 -9.48 4.14
CA ASP A 54 -10.41 -10.30 3.31
C ASP A 54 -9.64 -9.53 2.24
N LEU A 55 -10.25 -8.52 1.62
CA LEU A 55 -9.64 -7.82 0.48
C LEU A 55 -9.25 -6.37 0.77
N TYR A 56 -9.77 -5.78 1.84
CA TYR A 56 -9.65 -4.35 2.09
C TYR A 56 -8.75 -3.99 3.27
N LEU A 57 -8.14 -4.95 3.93
CA LEU A 57 -7.39 -4.73 5.17
C LEU A 57 -6.21 -3.76 4.97
N ASP A 58 -5.44 -3.92 3.88
CA ASP A 58 -4.37 -2.99 3.49
C ASP A 58 -4.94 -1.61 3.14
N THR A 59 -6.08 -1.59 2.43
CA THR A 59 -6.84 -0.38 2.09
C THR A 59 -7.34 0.34 3.37
N TRP A 60 -7.65 -0.40 4.43
CA TRP A 60 -8.06 0.13 5.73
C TRP A 60 -6.92 0.72 6.51
N VAL A 61 -5.77 0.03 6.59
CA VAL A 61 -4.58 0.59 7.24
C VAL A 61 -4.18 1.90 6.56
N ASN A 62 -4.23 1.95 5.23
CA ASN A 62 -4.04 3.20 4.49
C ASN A 62 -5.10 4.24 4.86
N PHE A 63 -6.38 3.87 4.95
CA PHE A 63 -7.46 4.79 5.34
C PHE A 63 -7.31 5.33 6.77
N PHE A 64 -6.98 4.50 7.76
CA PHE A 64 -6.74 4.93 9.14
C PHE A 64 -5.53 5.87 9.25
N SER A 65 -4.58 5.79 8.32
CA SER A 65 -3.49 6.75 8.24
C SER A 65 -3.95 8.17 7.83
N PHE A 66 -5.16 8.32 7.25
CA PHE A 66 -5.73 9.62 6.97
C PHE A 66 -6.32 10.23 8.24
N ARG A 67 -5.71 11.34 8.68
CA ARG A 67 -5.95 11.91 10.01
C ARG A 67 -7.27 12.69 10.14
N THR A 68 -7.96 13.05 9.05
CA THR A 68 -9.15 13.93 9.11
C THR A 68 -10.16 13.69 7.97
N LYS A 69 -11.42 14.14 8.13
CA LYS A 69 -12.42 14.17 7.04
C LYS A 69 -11.99 15.03 5.85
N GLU A 70 -11.24 16.10 6.10
CA GLU A 70 -10.68 16.96 5.04
C GLU A 70 -9.71 16.15 4.18
N HIS A 71 -8.94 15.25 4.81
CA HIS A 71 -8.06 14.33 4.11
C HIS A 71 -8.82 13.28 3.26
N PHE A 72 -10.08 12.95 3.54
CA PHE A 72 -10.80 12.01 2.66
C PHE A 72 -11.47 12.68 1.44
N LYS A 73 -11.56 14.02 1.44
CA LYS A 73 -12.23 14.79 0.38
C LYS A 73 -11.69 14.48 -1.01
N PHE A 74 -10.36 14.49 -1.20
CA PHE A 74 -9.76 14.24 -2.51
C PHE A 74 -9.97 12.81 -2.98
N THR A 75 -9.88 11.82 -2.08
CA THR A 75 -10.20 10.42 -2.41
C THR A 75 -11.60 10.30 -2.99
N LYS A 76 -12.60 10.91 -2.36
CA LYS A 76 -13.98 10.91 -2.87
C LYS A 76 -14.09 11.56 -4.25
N GLN A 77 -13.49 12.75 -4.42
CA GLN A 77 -13.52 13.45 -5.71
C GLN A 77 -12.88 12.62 -6.85
N ILE A 78 -11.82 11.87 -6.54
CA ILE A 78 -11.15 11.00 -7.52
C ILE A 78 -12.00 9.75 -7.80
N ILE A 79 -12.65 9.15 -6.79
CA ILE A 79 -13.61 8.06 -7.00
C ILE A 79 -14.76 8.51 -7.91
N ASP A 80 -15.33 9.70 -7.67
CA ASP A 80 -16.38 10.28 -8.50
C ASP A 80 -15.88 10.49 -9.95
N PHE A 81 -14.63 10.91 -10.12
CA PHE A 81 -13.99 11.04 -11.43
C PHE A 81 -13.83 9.70 -12.17
N TYR A 82 -13.36 8.64 -11.50
CA TYR A 82 -13.32 7.29 -12.09
C TYR A 82 -14.73 6.82 -12.51
N ASN A 83 -15.71 7.06 -11.65
CA ASN A 83 -17.10 6.70 -11.90
C ASN A 83 -17.72 7.49 -13.06
N GLN A 84 -17.31 8.74 -13.26
CA GLN A 84 -17.70 9.53 -14.42
C GLN A 84 -17.16 8.87 -15.71
N ALA A 85 -15.86 8.53 -15.76
CA ALA A 85 -15.31 7.82 -16.92
C ALA A 85 -16.04 6.49 -17.17
N LEU A 86 -16.26 5.70 -16.11
CA LEU A 86 -16.96 4.42 -16.17
C LEU A 86 -18.37 4.56 -16.76
N SER A 87 -19.08 5.65 -16.44
CA SER A 87 -20.42 5.91 -16.96
C SER A 87 -20.47 6.29 -18.45
N ILE A 88 -19.35 6.75 -19.01
CA ILE A 88 -19.21 7.08 -20.44
C ILE A 88 -18.91 5.80 -21.23
N ASP A 89 -17.89 5.05 -20.80
CA ASP A 89 -17.54 3.74 -21.36
C ASP A 89 -16.88 2.87 -20.29
N GLU A 90 -17.60 1.82 -19.89
CA GLU A 90 -17.15 0.88 -18.87
C GLU A 90 -15.90 0.11 -19.32
N VAL A 91 -15.91 -0.43 -20.54
CA VAL A 91 -14.83 -1.30 -21.03
C VAL A 91 -13.54 -0.50 -21.21
N TYR A 92 -13.62 0.69 -21.80
CA TYR A 92 -12.46 1.57 -21.95
C TYR A 92 -11.85 1.96 -20.60
N THR A 93 -12.69 2.34 -19.64
CA THR A 93 -12.23 2.80 -18.30
C THR A 93 -11.56 1.67 -17.53
N LEU A 94 -12.18 0.48 -17.50
CA LEU A 94 -11.63 -0.69 -16.83
C LEU A 94 -10.31 -1.13 -17.49
N ASN A 95 -10.26 -1.24 -18.82
CA ASN A 95 -9.02 -1.59 -19.53
C ASN A 95 -7.90 -0.59 -19.28
N THR A 96 -8.19 0.72 -19.37
CA THR A 96 -7.21 1.77 -19.06
C THR A 96 -6.64 1.60 -17.67
N THR A 97 -7.49 1.41 -16.65
CA THR A 97 -7.06 1.24 -15.25
C THR A 97 -6.19 -0.02 -15.08
N ILE A 98 -6.55 -1.10 -15.77
CA ILE A 98 -5.83 -2.38 -15.74
C ILE A 98 -4.45 -2.24 -16.40
N GLU A 99 -4.34 -1.57 -17.55
CA GLU A 99 -3.08 -1.36 -18.29
C GLU A 99 -2.00 -0.65 -17.45
N TYR A 100 -2.38 0.22 -16.52
CA TYR A 100 -1.45 0.90 -15.61
C TYR A 100 -1.06 0.06 -14.37
N SER A 101 -1.56 -1.16 -14.21
CA SER A 101 -1.29 -1.96 -12.99
C SER A 101 0.19 -2.30 -12.78
N ASN A 102 0.94 -2.55 -13.85
CA ASN A 102 2.38 -2.82 -13.77
C ASN A 102 3.17 -1.56 -13.38
N ASP A 103 2.89 -0.43 -14.04
CA ASP A 103 3.51 0.87 -13.73
C ASP A 103 3.21 1.30 -12.29
N PHE A 104 1.98 1.05 -11.83
CA PHE A 104 1.59 1.29 -10.44
C PHE A 104 2.38 0.40 -9.45
N ALA A 105 2.54 -0.89 -9.74
CA ALA A 105 3.34 -1.77 -8.89
C ALA A 105 4.82 -1.37 -8.84
N GLU A 106 5.38 -0.90 -9.96
CA GLU A 106 6.72 -0.33 -10.00
C GLU A 106 6.81 0.95 -9.14
N GLY A 107 5.82 1.84 -9.24
CA GLY A 107 5.72 3.04 -8.42
C GLY A 107 5.63 2.72 -6.92
N LEU A 108 4.85 1.69 -6.56
CA LEU A 108 4.77 1.18 -5.19
C LEU A 108 6.12 0.60 -4.71
N SER A 109 6.86 -0.08 -5.58
CA SER A 109 8.21 -0.57 -5.25
C SER A 109 9.18 0.59 -4.93
N LYS A 110 9.09 1.69 -5.68
CA LYS A 110 9.85 2.93 -5.40
C LYS A 110 9.42 3.57 -4.08
N PHE A 111 8.12 3.59 -3.78
CA PHE A 111 7.60 4.06 -2.50
C PHE A 111 8.15 3.24 -1.32
N TRP A 112 8.25 1.91 -1.46
CA TRP A 112 8.90 1.05 -0.45
C TRP A 112 10.39 1.37 -0.26
N THR A 113 11.09 1.83 -1.30
CA THR A 113 12.48 2.29 -1.15
C THR A 113 12.55 3.54 -0.27
N PHE A 114 11.65 4.50 -0.48
CA PHE A 114 11.53 5.71 0.34
C PHE A 114 11.25 5.37 1.83
N LEU A 115 10.23 4.55 2.11
CA LEU A 115 9.90 4.18 3.50
C LEU A 115 11.04 3.46 4.23
N ASN A 116 11.86 2.72 3.50
CA ASN A 116 13.00 2.01 4.08
C ASN A 116 14.22 2.90 4.31
N SER A 117 14.38 4.00 3.55
CA SER A 117 15.48 4.96 3.75
C SER A 117 15.19 5.94 4.89
N GLU A 118 13.94 6.37 5.08
CA GLU A 118 13.51 7.35 6.09
C GLU A 118 13.93 7.02 7.52
N LYS A 119 13.74 5.77 7.92
CA LYS A 119 14.00 5.33 9.30
C LYS A 119 15.47 5.20 9.66
N LYS A 120 16.36 4.99 8.68
CA LYS A 120 17.81 4.82 8.95
C LYS A 120 18.54 6.14 9.09
N GLN A 121 17.87 7.23 8.78
CA GLN A 121 18.50 8.49 8.41
C GLN A 121 18.08 9.64 9.32
N SER A 122 16.82 9.67 9.77
CA SER A 122 16.30 10.71 10.68
C SER A 122 16.99 10.78 12.04
N GLU A 123 17.57 9.69 12.54
CA GLU A 123 18.28 9.66 13.84
C GLU A 123 19.72 10.19 13.78
N PHE A 124 20.26 10.46 12.59
CA PHE A 124 21.70 10.74 12.40
C PHE A 124 22.00 11.99 11.56
N PHE A 125 21.00 12.73 11.11
CA PHE A 125 21.24 13.90 10.26
C PHE A 125 21.33 15.20 11.06
N GLU A 126 22.42 15.93 10.82
CA GLU A 126 22.47 17.37 11.06
C GLU A 126 21.50 18.09 10.12
N ILE A 127 21.12 19.33 10.45
CA ILE A 127 20.12 20.10 9.70
C ILE A 127 20.48 20.28 8.22
N GLU A 128 21.78 20.35 7.91
CA GLU A 128 22.35 20.43 6.56
C GLU A 128 22.03 19.20 5.70
N ASP A 129 22.02 18.01 6.29
CA ASP A 129 21.70 16.78 5.56
C ASP A 129 20.19 16.53 5.55
N TYR A 130 19.51 16.91 6.63
CA TYR A 130 18.10 16.59 6.80
C TYR A 130 17.18 17.32 5.82
N HIS A 131 17.41 18.61 5.54
CA HIS A 131 16.60 19.33 4.55
C HIS A 131 16.74 18.75 3.14
N ASN A 132 17.96 18.33 2.79
CA ASN A 132 18.24 17.66 1.51
C ASN A 132 17.52 16.33 1.42
N TYR A 133 17.53 15.55 2.50
CA TYR A 133 16.78 14.31 2.61
C TYR A 133 15.28 14.52 2.39
N ILE A 134 14.66 15.53 3.02
CA ILE A 134 13.24 15.82 2.86
C ILE A 134 12.93 16.20 1.40
N LEU A 135 13.75 17.06 0.78
CA LEU A 135 13.55 17.46 -0.61
C LEU A 135 13.68 16.27 -1.56
N GLN A 136 14.69 15.41 -1.37
CA GLN A 136 14.84 14.18 -2.16
C GLN A 136 13.62 13.27 -2.00
N SER A 137 13.11 13.14 -0.77
CA SER A 137 11.91 12.37 -0.45
C SER A 137 10.67 12.88 -1.17
N ILE A 138 10.46 14.21 -1.18
CA ILE A 138 9.39 14.85 -1.96
C ILE A 138 9.52 14.49 -3.44
N GLY A 139 10.72 14.61 -4.01
CA GLY A 139 10.99 14.26 -5.41
C GLY A 139 10.72 12.79 -5.73
N LEU A 140 11.14 11.87 -4.86
CA LEU A 140 10.93 10.43 -5.00
C LEU A 140 9.46 10.04 -4.97
N VAL A 141 8.67 10.62 -4.06
CA VAL A 141 7.23 10.33 -3.97
C VAL A 141 6.53 10.87 -5.22
N ILE A 142 6.81 12.11 -5.64
CA ILE A 142 6.16 12.72 -6.79
C ILE A 142 6.52 12.01 -8.11
N GLU A 143 7.81 11.87 -8.41
CA GLU A 143 8.26 11.32 -9.69
C GLU A 143 8.18 9.79 -9.70
N GLY A 144 8.56 9.14 -8.60
CA GLY A 144 8.66 7.69 -8.51
C GLY A 144 7.32 7.01 -8.26
N ALA A 145 6.56 7.45 -7.27
CA ALA A 145 5.35 6.77 -6.82
C ALA A 145 4.06 7.33 -7.44
N SER A 146 3.92 8.66 -7.50
CA SER A 146 2.68 9.32 -7.96
C SER A 146 2.55 9.39 -9.48
N LYS A 147 3.65 9.55 -10.23
CA LYS A 147 3.60 9.77 -11.70
C LYS A 147 2.81 8.71 -12.48
N PRO A 148 2.91 7.40 -12.21
CA PRO A 148 2.06 6.40 -12.87
C PRO A 148 0.57 6.65 -12.68
N LEU A 149 0.16 6.99 -11.45
CA LEU A 149 -1.24 7.31 -11.14
C LEU A 149 -1.69 8.59 -11.85
N LEU A 150 -0.82 9.61 -11.93
CA LEU A 150 -1.14 10.85 -12.65
C LEU A 150 -1.30 10.63 -14.15
N LYS A 151 -0.53 9.72 -14.76
CA LYS A 151 -0.70 9.33 -16.17
C LYS A 151 -2.06 8.68 -16.42
N GLU A 152 -2.46 7.76 -15.54
CA GLU A 152 -3.78 7.12 -15.59
C GLU A 152 -4.91 8.16 -15.50
N LEU A 153 -4.88 9.03 -14.49
CA LEU A 153 -5.87 10.10 -14.32
C LEU A 153 -5.89 11.06 -15.52
N TYR A 154 -4.73 11.38 -16.09
CA TYR A 154 -4.63 12.24 -17.27
C TYR A 154 -5.33 11.60 -18.48
N GLN A 155 -5.07 10.31 -18.74
CA GLN A 155 -5.67 9.57 -19.84
C GLN A 155 -7.19 9.51 -19.69
N LEU A 156 -7.69 9.20 -18.49
CA LEU A 156 -9.12 9.22 -18.20
C LEU A 156 -9.71 10.63 -18.36
N ASN A 157 -9.00 11.70 -17.99
CA ASN A 157 -9.51 13.07 -18.14
C ASN A 157 -9.62 13.47 -19.62
N LYS A 158 -8.64 13.06 -20.44
CA LYS A 158 -8.66 13.20 -21.90
C LYS A 158 -9.84 12.47 -22.52
N PHE A 159 -10.10 11.25 -22.07
CA PHE A 159 -11.27 10.46 -22.48
C PHE A 159 -12.59 11.14 -22.10
N ILE A 160 -12.75 11.56 -20.84
CA ILE A 160 -13.94 12.31 -20.37
C ILE A 160 -14.17 13.58 -21.20
N SER A 161 -13.09 14.25 -21.60
CA SER A 161 -13.14 15.47 -22.42
C SER A 161 -13.35 15.22 -23.92
N GLY A 162 -13.68 13.99 -24.32
CA GLY A 162 -13.94 13.62 -25.73
C GLY A 162 -12.70 13.53 -26.62
N ASN A 163 -11.50 13.51 -26.04
CA ASN A 163 -10.22 13.49 -26.77
C ASN A 163 -9.32 12.33 -26.26
N PRO A 164 -9.76 11.06 -26.39
CA PRO A 164 -9.04 9.92 -25.84
C PRO A 164 -7.62 9.82 -26.40
N VAL A 165 -6.68 9.42 -25.54
CA VAL A 165 -5.28 9.16 -25.88
C VAL A 165 -4.90 7.78 -25.38
N THR A 166 -3.85 7.19 -25.95
CA THR A 166 -3.36 5.87 -25.54
C THR A 166 -2.29 5.98 -24.45
N LYS A 167 -2.10 4.90 -23.68
CA LYS A 167 -1.02 4.80 -22.68
C LYS A 167 0.36 5.09 -23.28
N SER A 168 0.62 4.66 -24.53
CA SER A 168 1.88 4.90 -25.23
C SER A 168 2.15 6.41 -25.41
N ILE A 169 1.14 7.18 -25.83
CA ILE A 169 1.26 8.64 -25.97
C ILE A 169 1.50 9.30 -24.62
N VAL A 170 0.69 8.95 -23.61
CA VAL A 170 0.78 9.54 -22.26
C VAL A 170 2.09 9.18 -21.57
N SER A 171 2.67 8.03 -21.89
CA SER A 171 3.94 7.58 -21.31
C SER A 171 5.10 8.53 -21.60
N GLY A 172 5.07 9.22 -22.74
CA GLY A 172 6.06 10.22 -23.14
C GLY A 172 5.88 11.60 -22.52
N TYR A 173 4.82 11.85 -21.75
CA TYR A 173 4.59 13.16 -21.14
C TYR A 173 5.40 13.38 -19.86
N ASP A 174 5.97 14.58 -19.78
CA ASP A 174 6.62 15.09 -18.57
C ASP A 174 5.60 15.40 -17.47
N LEU A 175 6.07 15.36 -16.23
CA LEU A 175 5.24 15.64 -15.05
C LEU A 175 4.54 17.00 -15.13
N GLY A 176 5.21 18.03 -15.64
CA GLY A 176 4.63 19.36 -15.83
C GLY A 176 3.37 19.33 -16.71
N VAL A 177 3.45 18.65 -17.85
CA VAL A 177 2.32 18.51 -18.80
C VAL A 177 1.14 17.80 -18.15
N LEU A 178 1.41 16.72 -17.40
CA LEU A 178 0.38 15.97 -16.70
C LEU A 178 -0.34 16.85 -15.66
N VAL A 179 0.45 17.53 -14.83
CA VAL A 179 -0.05 18.37 -13.73
C VAL A 179 -0.85 19.56 -14.27
N ASP A 180 -0.32 20.30 -15.24
CA ASP A 180 -0.98 21.49 -15.79
C ASP A 180 -2.35 21.16 -16.39
N TYR A 181 -2.52 19.97 -16.98
CA TYR A 181 -3.80 19.51 -17.48
C TYR A 181 -4.75 19.05 -16.36
N LEU A 182 -4.22 18.33 -15.37
CA LEU A 182 -5.02 17.85 -14.24
C LEU A 182 -5.45 18.96 -13.28
N GLU A 183 -4.82 20.14 -13.31
CA GLU A 183 -5.26 21.33 -12.56
C GLU A 183 -6.66 21.84 -12.97
N GLN A 184 -7.24 21.31 -14.05
CA GLN A 184 -8.62 21.60 -14.46
C GLN A 184 -9.67 20.68 -13.81
N THR A 185 -9.24 19.71 -12.99
CA THR A 185 -10.13 18.74 -12.34
C THR A 185 -10.68 19.27 -10.99
N PRO A 186 -11.74 18.64 -10.44
CA PRO A 186 -12.29 19.02 -9.13
C PRO A 186 -11.33 18.87 -7.94
N PHE A 187 -10.24 18.12 -8.11
CA PHE A 187 -9.21 17.84 -7.10
C PHE A 187 -7.89 18.58 -7.36
N LYS A 188 -7.93 19.70 -8.10
CA LYS A 188 -6.75 20.51 -8.47
C LYS A 188 -5.83 20.93 -7.31
N ASP A 189 -6.39 21.11 -6.11
CA ASP A 189 -5.64 21.53 -4.93
C ASP A 189 -4.62 20.47 -4.50
N LEU A 190 -4.82 19.20 -4.89
CA LEU A 190 -3.86 18.10 -4.70
C LEU A 190 -2.51 18.39 -5.41
N PHE A 191 -2.51 19.23 -6.43
CA PHE A 191 -1.28 19.55 -7.17
C PHE A 191 -0.48 20.71 -6.56
N ARG A 192 -0.94 21.30 -5.45
CA ARG A 192 -0.28 22.39 -4.73
C ARG A 192 -0.21 22.12 -3.22
N PRO A 193 0.68 21.22 -2.75
CA PRO A 193 0.78 20.86 -1.34
C PRO A 193 1.09 22.05 -0.44
N LYS A 194 0.38 22.11 0.70
CA LYS A 194 0.61 23.07 1.77
C LYS A 194 1.82 22.64 2.62
N PRO A 195 2.49 23.59 3.32
CA PRO A 195 2.23 25.02 3.34
C PRO A 195 2.80 25.78 2.14
N LEU A 196 3.77 25.21 1.42
CA LEU A 196 4.48 25.91 0.34
C LEU A 196 3.60 26.33 -0.84
N ASN A 197 2.51 25.61 -1.10
CA ASN A 197 1.54 25.90 -2.16
C ASN A 197 2.18 26.00 -3.56
N LEU A 198 3.32 25.34 -3.76
CA LEU A 198 4.00 25.20 -5.05
C LEU A 198 3.44 24.02 -5.82
N LYS A 199 3.46 24.09 -7.15
CA LYS A 199 3.05 22.93 -7.96
C LYS A 199 3.94 21.73 -7.66
N VAL A 200 3.38 20.53 -7.62
CA VAL A 200 4.16 19.28 -7.45
C VAL A 200 5.27 19.14 -8.49
N SER A 201 5.06 19.63 -9.72
CA SER A 201 6.10 19.68 -10.76
C SER A 201 7.26 20.64 -10.41
N GLN A 202 6.98 21.77 -9.75
CA GLN A 202 7.99 22.70 -9.27
C GLN A 202 8.77 22.12 -8.09
N LEU A 203 8.09 21.51 -7.12
CA LEU A 203 8.72 20.83 -5.99
C LEU A 203 9.65 19.71 -6.44
N ARG A 204 9.21 18.91 -7.41
CA ARG A 204 10.04 17.89 -8.05
C ARG A 204 11.29 18.51 -8.70
N ASN A 205 11.17 19.66 -9.36
CA ASN A 205 12.32 20.33 -9.98
C ASN A 205 13.30 20.89 -8.94
N ILE A 206 12.84 21.43 -7.81
CA ILE A 206 13.71 21.90 -6.72
C ILE A 206 14.54 20.72 -6.20
N SER A 207 13.87 19.59 -5.94
CA SER A 207 14.47 18.35 -5.46
C SER A 207 15.54 17.81 -6.43
N TYR A 208 15.20 17.64 -7.71
CA TYR A 208 16.09 17.02 -8.70
C TYR A 208 17.30 17.86 -9.09
N HIS A 209 17.22 19.18 -8.93
CA HIS A 209 18.29 20.10 -9.31
C HIS A 209 19.11 20.59 -8.11
N HIS A 210 18.86 20.07 -6.90
CA HIS A 210 19.55 20.50 -5.68
C HIS A 210 19.52 22.02 -5.48
N ASN A 211 18.39 22.64 -5.78
CA ASN A 211 18.25 24.11 -5.80
C ASN A 211 17.86 24.69 -4.43
N ALA A 212 18.31 24.08 -3.33
CA ALA A 212 18.05 24.52 -1.97
C ALA A 212 19.37 24.70 -1.22
N ASN A 213 19.48 25.77 -0.42
CA ASN A 213 20.66 26.07 0.39
C ASN A 213 20.25 26.56 1.79
N LEU A 214 20.80 25.94 2.82
CA LEU A 214 20.66 26.41 4.20
C LEU A 214 21.38 27.76 4.38
N GLN A 215 20.69 28.71 4.99
CA GLN A 215 21.20 30.04 5.32
C GLN A 215 21.70 30.07 6.77
N LYS A 216 22.50 31.10 7.11
CA LYS A 216 23.11 31.23 8.44
C LYS A 216 22.11 31.39 9.59
N ASP A 217 20.92 31.89 9.29
CA ASP A 217 19.83 32.08 10.25
C ASP A 217 18.93 30.83 10.40
N GLY A 218 19.28 29.72 9.73
CA GLY A 218 18.52 28.47 9.74
C GLY A 218 17.39 28.42 8.72
N THR A 219 17.16 29.48 7.93
CA THR A 219 16.21 29.43 6.81
C THR A 219 16.78 28.66 5.63
N ILE A 220 15.91 28.13 4.77
CA ILE A 220 16.29 27.38 3.59
C ILE A 220 15.87 28.17 2.38
N LYS A 221 16.85 28.60 1.58
CA LYS A 221 16.61 29.33 0.33
C LYS A 221 16.47 28.35 -0.82
N CYS A 222 15.28 28.31 -1.42
CA CYS A 222 14.94 27.44 -2.52
C CYS A 222 14.80 28.23 -3.83
N SER A 223 15.04 27.57 -4.96
CA SER A 223 14.78 28.17 -6.27
C SER A 223 14.31 27.20 -7.34
N TYR A 224 13.48 27.70 -8.26
CA TYR A 224 13.00 26.94 -9.41
C TYR A 224 12.86 27.84 -10.65
N GLY A 225 12.71 27.23 -11.82
CA GLY A 225 12.76 27.95 -13.10
C GLY A 225 14.18 28.09 -13.64
N LYS A 226 14.33 28.77 -14.77
CA LYS A 226 15.61 28.96 -15.47
C LYS A 226 15.74 30.39 -15.98
N GLY A 227 16.98 30.91 -16.00
CA GLY A 227 17.31 32.22 -16.54
C GLY A 227 16.52 33.35 -15.90
N ALA A 228 15.95 34.24 -16.73
CA ALA A 228 15.16 35.38 -16.27
C ALA A 228 13.86 35.01 -15.52
N ASN A 229 13.38 33.77 -15.65
CA ASN A 229 12.17 33.28 -14.98
C ASN A 229 12.50 32.49 -13.69
N LYS A 230 13.73 32.60 -13.17
CA LYS A 230 14.10 31.97 -11.91
C LYS A 230 13.34 32.64 -10.77
N THR A 231 12.59 31.85 -10.01
CA THR A 231 11.91 32.28 -8.79
C THR A 231 12.69 31.75 -7.59
N GLU A 232 12.92 32.62 -6.60
CA GLU A 232 13.57 32.28 -5.34
C GLU A 232 12.58 32.55 -4.19
N PHE A 233 12.62 31.70 -3.18
CA PHE A 233 11.82 31.87 -1.96
C PHE A 233 12.56 31.26 -0.77
N GLU A 234 12.18 31.68 0.43
CA GLU A 234 12.71 31.16 1.68
C GLU A 234 11.64 30.32 2.38
N THR A 235 12.08 29.26 3.07
CA THR A 235 11.22 28.33 3.80
C THR A 235 11.92 27.85 5.05
N THR A 236 11.18 27.24 5.97
CA THR A 236 11.75 26.54 7.12
C THR A 236 11.81 25.03 6.90
N LEU A 237 12.56 24.34 7.76
CA LEU A 237 12.56 22.87 7.81
C LEU A 237 11.15 22.32 8.12
N SER A 238 10.45 22.92 9.07
CA SER A 238 9.08 22.54 9.45
C SER A 238 8.10 22.65 8.28
N ASP A 239 8.26 23.65 7.42
CA ASP A 239 7.45 23.81 6.21
C ASP A 239 7.74 22.73 5.17
N LEU A 240 9.01 22.31 5.04
CA LEU A 240 9.40 21.21 4.16
C LEU A 240 8.84 19.87 4.67
N GLU A 241 8.93 19.59 5.97
CA GLU A 241 8.33 18.39 6.59
C GLU A 241 6.82 18.36 6.36
N SER A 242 6.14 19.48 6.61
CA SER A 242 4.70 19.61 6.39
C SER A 242 4.33 19.43 4.91
N THR A 243 5.17 19.93 4.01
CA THR A 243 5.01 19.74 2.56
C THR A 243 5.17 18.27 2.18
N LEU A 244 6.17 17.57 2.72
CA LEU A 244 6.36 16.12 2.51
C LEU A 244 5.14 15.34 3.01
N GLN A 245 4.63 15.65 4.19
CA GLN A 245 3.39 15.05 4.71
C GLN A 245 2.21 15.28 3.77
N SER A 246 2.04 16.50 3.26
CA SER A 246 0.99 16.82 2.29
C SER A 246 1.15 16.04 0.98
N VAL A 247 2.39 15.87 0.49
CA VAL A 247 2.69 15.08 -0.72
C VAL A 247 2.38 13.59 -0.51
N LEU A 248 2.76 13.02 0.63
CA LEU A 248 2.44 11.64 1.01
C LEU A 248 0.92 11.42 1.11
N TYR A 249 0.23 12.37 1.74
CA TYR A 249 -1.22 12.37 1.83
C TYR A 249 -1.88 12.34 0.44
N TYR A 250 -1.41 13.16 -0.49
CA TYR A 250 -1.93 13.22 -1.85
C TYR A 250 -1.68 11.95 -2.65
N TYR A 251 -0.49 11.37 -2.55
CA TYR A 251 -0.19 10.06 -3.12
C TYR A 251 -1.17 9.00 -2.60
N ASN A 252 -1.34 8.94 -1.28
CA ASN A 252 -2.26 8.00 -0.65
C ASN A 252 -3.70 8.23 -1.10
N ALA A 253 -4.14 9.49 -1.26
CA ALA A 253 -5.51 9.80 -1.66
C ALA A 253 -5.84 9.25 -3.06
N ILE A 254 -4.92 9.41 -4.03
CA ILE A 254 -5.07 8.87 -5.38
C ILE A 254 -5.00 7.34 -5.35
N LYS A 255 -4.01 6.78 -4.64
CA LYS A 255 -3.83 5.33 -4.49
C LYS A 255 -5.09 4.66 -3.93
N LEU A 256 -5.64 5.21 -2.85
CA LEU A 256 -6.82 4.70 -2.18
C LEU A 256 -8.07 4.79 -3.07
N ALA A 257 -8.24 5.90 -3.80
CA ALA A 257 -9.35 6.04 -4.74
C ALA A 257 -9.30 4.97 -5.84
N ARG A 258 -8.10 4.70 -6.37
CA ARG A 258 -7.88 3.64 -7.36
C ARG A 258 -8.15 2.25 -6.79
N GLU A 259 -7.68 1.96 -5.57
CA GLU A 259 -7.96 0.68 -4.88
C GLU A 259 -9.47 0.46 -4.70
N ILE A 260 -10.19 1.46 -4.18
CA ILE A 260 -11.64 1.39 -4.00
C ILE A 260 -12.35 1.14 -5.33
N PHE A 261 -11.98 1.88 -6.38
CA PHE A 261 -12.56 1.71 -7.72
C PHE A 261 -12.32 0.31 -8.29
N LEU A 262 -11.11 -0.23 -8.16
CA LEU A 262 -10.78 -1.58 -8.62
C LEU A 262 -11.62 -2.64 -7.91
N TRP A 263 -11.81 -2.49 -6.60
CA TRP A 263 -12.59 -3.43 -5.83
C TRP A 263 -14.09 -3.36 -6.09
N ASP A 264 -14.66 -2.15 -6.24
CA ASP A 264 -16.05 -1.96 -6.63
C ASP A 264 -16.39 -2.66 -7.96
N ASN A 265 -15.40 -2.79 -8.84
CA ASN A 265 -15.51 -3.37 -10.16
C ASN A 265 -14.79 -4.72 -10.31
N TYR A 266 -14.45 -5.39 -9.19
CA TYR A 266 -13.61 -6.58 -9.19
C TYR A 266 -14.12 -7.69 -10.12
N ASP A 267 -15.41 -8.01 -10.06
CA ASP A 267 -16.00 -9.10 -10.88
C ASP A 267 -15.92 -8.81 -12.39
N LYS A 268 -15.94 -7.53 -12.77
CA LYS A 268 -15.80 -7.09 -14.17
C LYS A 268 -14.33 -7.05 -14.62
N ILE A 269 -13.42 -6.72 -13.70
CA ILE A 269 -11.98 -6.63 -13.94
C ILE A 269 -11.33 -8.01 -14.03
N LYS A 270 -11.78 -8.96 -13.21
CA LYS A 270 -11.23 -10.33 -13.15
C LYS A 270 -11.08 -11.00 -14.52
N PRO A 271 -12.11 -11.05 -15.40
CA PRO A 271 -11.95 -11.64 -16.74
C PRO A 271 -11.02 -10.83 -17.64
N LEU A 272 -11.02 -9.49 -17.56
CA LEU A 272 -10.14 -8.63 -18.35
C LEU A 272 -8.66 -8.85 -18.01
N ARG A 273 -8.36 -9.08 -16.72
CA ARG A 273 -6.99 -9.39 -16.26
C ARG A 273 -6.49 -10.76 -16.73
N ALA A 274 -7.37 -11.73 -16.96
CA ALA A 274 -6.97 -13.07 -17.39
C ALA A 274 -6.25 -13.08 -18.76
N HIS A 275 -6.43 -12.02 -19.55
CA HIS A 275 -5.79 -11.85 -20.86
C HIS A 275 -4.44 -11.11 -20.79
N LEU A 276 -4.04 -10.59 -19.62
CA LEU A 276 -2.74 -9.96 -19.46
C LEU A 276 -1.64 -11.03 -19.41
N THR A 277 -0.59 -10.82 -20.20
CA THR A 277 0.57 -11.72 -20.25
C THR A 277 1.54 -11.53 -19.08
N GLU A 278 1.44 -10.40 -18.37
CA GLU A 278 2.34 -10.04 -17.28
C GLU A 278 1.56 -9.66 -16.02
N ASN A 279 1.92 -10.30 -14.91
CA ASN A 279 1.41 -9.93 -13.60
C ASN A 279 2.31 -8.86 -12.96
N PRO A 280 1.73 -7.90 -12.21
CA PRO A 280 2.52 -6.88 -11.54
C PRO A 280 3.50 -7.52 -10.55
N LYS A 281 4.79 -7.20 -10.69
CA LYS A 281 5.84 -7.68 -9.79
C LYS A 281 5.77 -6.91 -8.47
N LEU A 282 5.19 -7.52 -7.44
CA LEU A 282 5.19 -6.96 -6.10
C LEU A 282 6.52 -7.21 -5.40
N ARG A 283 6.96 -6.22 -4.62
CA ARG A 283 8.15 -6.32 -3.78
C ARG A 283 7.87 -7.20 -2.57
N GLN A 284 8.85 -8.02 -2.15
CA GLN A 284 8.70 -8.94 -1.02
C GLN A 284 8.32 -8.23 0.28
N GLU A 285 8.82 -7.02 0.53
CA GLU A 285 8.44 -6.20 1.68
C GLU A 285 6.95 -5.84 1.67
N GLY A 286 6.39 -5.51 0.50
CA GLY A 286 4.96 -5.25 0.36
C GLY A 286 4.12 -6.51 0.60
N MET A 287 4.60 -7.67 0.10
CA MET A 287 3.99 -8.97 0.36
C MET A 287 4.04 -9.34 1.85
N ALA A 288 5.16 -9.09 2.53
CA ALA A 288 5.32 -9.33 3.95
C ALA A 288 4.39 -8.44 4.79
N ALA A 289 4.23 -7.16 4.42
CA ALA A 289 3.29 -6.25 5.07
C ALA A 289 1.83 -6.74 4.93
N ALA A 290 1.43 -7.15 3.71
CA ALA A 290 0.10 -7.70 3.48
C ALA A 290 -0.14 -9.00 4.30
N MET A 291 0.87 -9.87 4.38
CA MET A 291 0.80 -11.09 5.21
C MET A 291 0.65 -10.76 6.69
N TYR A 292 1.42 -9.79 7.19
CA TYR A 292 1.33 -9.33 8.58
C TYR A 292 -0.08 -8.86 8.92
N ILE A 293 -0.66 -8.07 8.04
CA ILE A 293 -2.02 -7.56 8.17
C ILE A 293 -3.04 -8.73 8.15
N ALA A 294 -2.91 -9.67 7.20
CA ALA A 294 -3.76 -10.86 7.09
C ALA A 294 -3.65 -11.85 8.27
N ILE A 295 -2.51 -11.92 8.96
CA ILE A 295 -2.35 -12.74 10.18
C ILE A 295 -2.90 -12.00 11.41
N SER A 296 -2.66 -10.69 11.49
CA SER A 296 -3.13 -9.84 12.60
C SER A 296 -4.65 -9.87 12.75
N ARG A 297 -5.40 -9.91 11.63
CA ARG A 297 -6.88 -10.01 11.68
C ARG A 297 -7.40 -11.29 12.33
N GLU A 298 -6.63 -12.36 12.30
CA GLU A 298 -6.97 -13.65 12.92
C GLU A 298 -6.57 -13.70 14.41
N GLN A 299 -6.14 -12.55 14.95
CA GLN A 299 -5.69 -12.38 16.34
C GLN A 299 -4.39 -13.14 16.63
N PHE A 300 -3.47 -13.13 15.66
CA PHE A 300 -2.10 -13.61 15.83
C PHE A 300 -1.11 -12.50 15.51
N LYS A 301 0.02 -12.50 16.20
CA LYS A 301 1.15 -11.62 15.92
C LYS A 301 2.25 -12.40 15.20
N ILE A 302 2.85 -11.84 14.17
CA ILE A 302 4.07 -12.43 13.59
C ILE A 302 5.25 -12.12 14.50
N VAL A 303 5.90 -13.16 15.04
CA VAL A 303 7.11 -13.07 15.86
C VAL A 303 8.37 -13.10 15.00
N SER A 304 8.38 -13.94 13.97
CA SER A 304 9.52 -14.07 13.07
C SER A 304 9.07 -14.48 11.67
N LEU A 305 9.71 -13.91 10.65
CA LEU A 305 9.57 -14.33 9.26
C LEU A 305 10.94 -14.43 8.60
N LYS A 306 11.34 -15.67 8.26
CA LYS A 306 12.65 -15.96 7.68
C LYS A 306 12.48 -16.77 6.41
N THR A 307 13.29 -16.45 5.40
CA THR A 307 13.30 -17.18 4.13
C THR A 307 14.72 -17.48 3.69
N ASP A 308 14.96 -18.64 3.10
CA ASP A 308 16.15 -18.91 2.29
C ASP A 308 15.73 -19.24 0.86
N ASP A 309 16.59 -19.91 0.08
CA ASP A 309 16.32 -20.18 -1.33
C ASP A 309 15.11 -21.11 -1.50
N ASN A 310 14.94 -22.10 -0.63
CA ASN A 310 13.90 -23.13 -0.76
C ASN A 310 12.88 -23.14 0.39
N ASN A 311 13.20 -22.53 1.53
CA ASN A 311 12.39 -22.61 2.73
C ASN A 311 11.83 -21.25 3.13
N ALA A 312 10.62 -21.27 3.69
CA ALA A 312 10.03 -20.17 4.45
C ALA A 312 9.62 -20.65 5.84
N TYR A 313 9.95 -19.83 6.84
CA TYR A 313 9.69 -20.07 8.25
C TYR A 313 8.91 -18.88 8.81
N LEU A 314 7.74 -19.17 9.35
CA LEU A 314 6.88 -18.20 10.01
C LEU A 314 6.68 -18.63 11.46
N GLU A 315 6.88 -17.73 12.40
CA GLU A 315 6.53 -17.92 13.80
C GLU A 315 5.43 -16.93 14.15
N VAL A 316 4.30 -17.45 14.67
CA VAL A 316 3.16 -16.65 15.09
C VAL A 316 2.86 -16.87 16.57
N GLN A 317 2.50 -15.80 17.26
CA GLN A 317 2.06 -15.81 18.65
C GLN A 317 0.58 -15.50 18.73
N ASP A 318 -0.16 -16.27 19.51
CA ASP A 318 -1.56 -15.99 19.82
C ASP A 318 -1.72 -14.72 20.66
N THR A 319 -2.76 -13.93 20.42
CA THR A 319 -3.13 -12.83 21.31
C THR A 319 -4.29 -13.20 22.25
N LEU A 320 -4.99 -14.30 21.96
CA LEU A 320 -6.09 -14.81 22.76
C LEU A 320 -5.63 -15.82 23.81
N SER A 321 -6.38 -15.89 24.91
CA SER A 321 -6.18 -16.90 25.95
C SER A 321 -7.20 -18.03 25.77
N GLY A 322 -6.74 -19.28 25.88
CA GLY A 322 -7.58 -20.48 25.87
C GLY A 322 -7.87 -21.05 24.48
N ASN A 323 -8.29 -22.32 24.47
CA ASN A 323 -8.50 -23.14 23.26
C ASN A 323 -7.25 -23.30 22.38
N ASP A 324 -6.08 -23.38 23.02
CA ASP A 324 -4.74 -23.44 22.40
C ASP A 324 -4.66 -24.51 21.31
N LYS A 325 -5.31 -25.67 21.50
CA LYS A 325 -5.35 -26.73 20.49
C LYS A 325 -6.05 -26.30 19.19
N ALA A 326 -7.23 -25.69 19.28
CA ALA A 326 -7.94 -25.24 18.09
C ALA A 326 -7.20 -24.07 17.42
N ARG A 327 -6.62 -23.17 18.22
CA ARG A 327 -5.81 -22.04 17.74
C ARG A 327 -4.52 -22.49 17.06
N ALA A 328 -3.85 -23.51 17.62
CA ALA A 328 -2.69 -24.15 17.02
C ALA A 328 -3.03 -24.73 15.64
N ILE A 329 -4.13 -25.48 15.54
CA ILE A 329 -4.60 -26.02 14.26
C ILE A 329 -4.97 -24.88 13.29
N HIS A 330 -5.64 -23.83 13.76
CA HIS A 330 -5.97 -22.67 12.93
C HIS A 330 -4.72 -22.02 12.32
N SER A 331 -3.64 -21.91 13.09
CA SER A 331 -2.38 -21.34 12.60
C SER A 331 -1.78 -22.12 11.42
N SER A 332 -2.08 -23.41 11.27
CA SER A 332 -1.57 -24.21 10.16
C SER A 332 -2.11 -23.73 8.81
N GLN A 333 -3.25 -23.05 8.79
CA GLN A 333 -3.81 -22.44 7.58
C GLN A 333 -2.89 -21.35 7.01
N PHE A 334 -2.04 -20.74 7.85
CA PHE A 334 -1.06 -19.74 7.41
C PHE A 334 0.06 -20.33 6.53
N LEU A 335 0.17 -21.65 6.40
CA LEU A 335 1.07 -22.27 5.43
C LEU A 335 0.72 -21.85 3.99
N TYR A 336 -0.57 -21.74 3.66
CA TYR A 336 -0.99 -21.26 2.35
C TYR A 336 -0.59 -19.79 2.14
N ASN A 337 -0.82 -18.94 3.13
CA ASN A 337 -0.43 -17.53 3.08
C ASN A 337 1.09 -17.43 2.91
N LEU A 338 1.87 -18.17 3.70
CA LEU A 338 3.32 -18.19 3.63
C LEU A 338 3.81 -18.58 2.23
N TRP A 339 3.21 -19.60 1.62
CA TRP A 339 3.50 -19.97 0.24
C TRP A 339 3.16 -18.87 -0.74
N TRP A 340 1.94 -18.34 -0.67
CA TRP A 340 1.45 -17.29 -1.58
C TRP A 340 2.38 -16.07 -1.60
N TYR A 341 2.97 -15.70 -0.46
CA TYR A 341 3.84 -14.53 -0.34
C TYR A 341 5.32 -14.79 -0.59
N THR A 342 5.80 -16.02 -0.41
CA THR A 342 7.24 -16.33 -0.52
C THR A 342 7.58 -17.18 -1.75
N ASN A 343 6.59 -17.89 -2.29
CA ASN A 343 6.71 -18.89 -3.35
C ASN A 343 7.82 -19.91 -3.08
N LYS A 344 7.96 -20.34 -1.82
CA LYS A 344 8.99 -21.29 -1.37
C LYS A 344 8.47 -22.72 -1.40
N GLU A 345 9.39 -23.64 -1.68
CA GLU A 345 9.11 -25.07 -1.82
C GLU A 345 8.69 -25.69 -0.48
N LYS A 346 9.37 -25.30 0.61
CA LYS A 346 9.16 -25.85 1.95
C LYS A 346 8.68 -24.76 2.90
N LEU A 347 7.61 -25.06 3.62
CA LEU A 347 6.85 -24.09 4.38
C LEU A 347 6.69 -24.59 5.81
N ASN A 348 6.95 -23.71 6.77
CA ASN A 348 6.91 -24.03 8.19
C ASN A 348 6.23 -22.90 8.97
N VAL A 349 5.23 -23.26 9.78
CA VAL A 349 4.56 -22.34 10.71
C VAL A 349 4.71 -22.88 12.12
N LYS A 350 5.33 -22.09 13.00
CA LYS A 350 5.36 -22.35 14.44
C LYS A 350 4.29 -21.54 15.15
N TYR A 351 3.52 -22.22 15.99
CA TYR A 351 2.52 -21.62 16.85
C TYR A 351 3.03 -21.51 18.28
N ILE A 352 3.03 -20.28 18.77
CA ILE A 352 3.36 -19.90 20.14
C ILE A 352 2.05 -19.46 20.80
N ASP A 353 1.73 -20.00 21.98
CA ASP A 353 0.57 -19.53 22.74
C ASP A 353 0.79 -18.10 23.26
N LYS A 354 -0.22 -17.53 23.90
CA LYS A 354 -0.16 -16.16 24.43
C LYS A 354 0.92 -16.01 25.50
N GLU A 355 1.16 -17.06 26.27
CA GLU A 355 2.15 -17.15 27.34
C GLU A 355 3.59 -17.28 26.81
N GLY A 356 3.77 -17.43 25.49
CA GLY A 356 5.08 -17.50 24.85
C GLY A 356 5.65 -18.90 24.71
N LYS A 357 4.85 -19.96 24.98
CA LYS A 357 5.26 -21.36 24.86
C LYS A 357 4.98 -21.86 23.44
N LEU A 358 5.97 -22.53 22.86
CA LEU A 358 5.83 -23.23 21.59
C LEU A 358 4.93 -24.46 21.78
N ARG A 359 3.85 -24.54 21.02
CA ARG A 359 2.84 -25.60 21.15
C ARG A 359 2.79 -26.54 19.94
N LEU A 360 2.94 -26.01 18.74
CA LEU A 360 2.81 -26.77 17.50
C LEU A 360 3.73 -26.23 16.41
N ILE A 361 4.28 -27.14 15.61
CA ILE A 361 4.91 -26.81 14.33
C ILE A 361 4.12 -27.51 13.23
N SER A 362 3.71 -26.74 12.22
CA SER A 362 2.99 -27.23 11.05
C SER A 362 3.86 -27.04 9.81
N SER A 363 3.87 -28.02 8.91
CA SER A 363 4.65 -27.91 7.67
C SER A 363 3.94 -28.51 6.46
N THR A 364 4.26 -27.98 5.28
CA THR A 364 3.79 -28.47 3.97
C THR A 364 4.79 -28.10 2.86
N THR A 365 4.52 -28.55 1.64
CA THR A 365 5.27 -28.19 0.42
C THR A 365 4.46 -27.32 -0.53
N SER A 366 5.16 -26.65 -1.45
CA SER A 366 4.57 -25.84 -2.52
C SER A 366 3.60 -26.62 -3.38
N ASP A 367 3.84 -27.91 -3.65
CA ASP A 367 2.97 -28.74 -4.51
C ASP A 367 1.53 -28.82 -4.00
N VAL A 368 1.35 -28.85 -2.68
CA VAL A 368 0.03 -28.83 -2.04
C VAL A 368 -0.63 -27.46 -2.25
N CYS A 369 0.14 -26.39 -2.02
CA CYS A 369 -0.36 -25.02 -2.15
C CYS A 369 -0.64 -24.65 -3.62
N GLU A 370 0.13 -25.15 -4.59
CA GLU A 370 -0.08 -24.94 -6.01
C GLU A 370 -1.40 -25.53 -6.50
N GLN A 371 -1.74 -26.74 -6.07
CA GLN A 371 -3.04 -27.37 -6.40
C GLN A 371 -4.21 -26.52 -5.89
N ILE A 372 -4.07 -25.95 -4.69
CA ILE A 372 -5.06 -25.03 -4.13
C ILE A 372 -5.10 -23.73 -4.94
N GLY A 373 -3.93 -23.13 -5.23
CA GLY A 373 -3.81 -21.87 -5.98
C GLY A 373 -4.32 -21.96 -7.42
N LYS A 374 -4.22 -23.13 -8.07
CA LYS A 374 -4.79 -23.41 -9.40
C LYS A 374 -6.30 -23.70 -9.36
N GLY A 375 -6.90 -23.81 -8.17
CA GLY A 375 -8.31 -24.16 -7.99
C GLY A 375 -8.61 -25.65 -8.23
N GLU A 376 -7.59 -26.51 -8.30
CA GLU A 376 -7.74 -27.96 -8.45
C GLU A 376 -8.22 -28.62 -7.14
N LYS A 377 -7.92 -27.97 -6.01
CA LYS A 377 -8.29 -28.38 -4.65
C LYS A 377 -8.80 -27.19 -3.83
N GLU A 378 -9.68 -27.46 -2.87
CA GLU A 378 -10.09 -26.47 -1.87
C GLU A 378 -9.06 -26.35 -0.74
N LEU A 379 -9.12 -25.27 0.05
CA LEU A 379 -8.23 -25.04 1.18
C LEU A 379 -8.28 -26.17 2.22
N SER A 380 -9.42 -26.86 2.34
CA SER A 380 -9.61 -28.04 3.19
C SER A 380 -8.63 -29.18 2.88
N PHE A 381 -8.17 -29.29 1.63
CA PHE A 381 -7.15 -30.27 1.23
C PHE A 381 -5.82 -30.09 1.98
N MET A 382 -5.50 -28.87 2.41
CA MET A 382 -4.31 -28.60 3.22
C MET A 382 -4.34 -29.39 4.54
N ALA A 383 -5.50 -29.55 5.16
CA ALA A 383 -5.63 -30.29 6.42
C ALA A 383 -5.24 -31.77 6.29
N GLU A 384 -5.35 -32.36 5.09
CA GLU A 384 -4.96 -33.75 4.82
C GLU A 384 -3.46 -33.93 4.57
N LYS A 385 -2.75 -32.84 4.23
CA LYS A 385 -1.36 -32.86 3.76
C LYS A 385 -0.38 -32.14 4.66
N VAL A 386 -0.89 -31.41 5.66
CA VAL A 386 -0.06 -30.81 6.70
C VAL A 386 0.56 -31.88 7.60
N ILE A 387 1.84 -31.71 7.87
CA ILE A 387 2.56 -32.47 8.88
C ILE A 387 2.57 -31.65 10.17
N PHE A 388 2.04 -32.25 11.24
CA PHE A 388 2.01 -31.66 12.57
C PHE A 388 3.09 -32.30 13.45
N GLU A 389 4.04 -31.49 13.90
CA GLU A 389 4.98 -31.86 14.96
C GLU A 389 4.45 -31.29 16.27
N ASN A 390 3.84 -32.15 17.08
CA ASN A 390 3.27 -31.77 18.38
C ASN A 390 4.42 -31.52 19.36
N VAL A 391 4.57 -30.27 19.79
CA VAL A 391 5.60 -29.89 20.77
C VAL A 391 5.05 -30.00 22.19
N ASP A 392 3.80 -29.55 22.43
CA ASP A 392 3.07 -29.75 23.69
C ASP A 392 1.59 -29.30 23.57
N LEU A 393 0.70 -30.15 23.04
CA LEU A 393 -0.74 -29.88 22.89
C LEU A 393 -1.58 -30.70 23.89
N GLU A 394 -1.25 -30.60 25.18
CA GLU A 394 -2.12 -31.08 26.28
C GLU A 394 -3.20 -30.08 26.66
#